data_AF-A0A822XK91-F1
#
_entry.id   AF-A0A822XK91-F1
#
_cell.length_a   1.000
_cell.length_b   1.000
_cell.length_c   1.000
_cell.angle_alpha   90.00
_cell.angle_beta   90.00
_cell.angle_gamma   90.00
#
_symmetry.space_group_name_H-M   'P 1'
#
loop_
_entity.id
_entity.type
_entity.pdbx_description
1 polymer ?
#
loop_
_entity_poly.entity_id
_entity_poly.type
_entity_poly.pdbx_seq_one_letter_code
_entity_poly.pdbx_strand_id
1 'polypeptide(L)'
;MWRNLQQHSSHNIISIALKISSLLFFLLSSLTSQDRRFVKAHSFIYGGCSPDKYQPTSTFEANLNSLLSSIANSASQSEYNSFVTGNGSTTPDDAAIYGLY
;
A
#
# COMPACT_ATOMS: atom_id res chain seq x y z
N MET A 1 -23.43 -36.28 -53.89
CA MET A 1 -21.99 -36.28 -53.50
C MET A 1 -21.51 -34.96 -52.85
N TRP A 2 -22.31 -33.89 -52.79
CA TRP A 2 -21.91 -32.57 -52.24
C TRP A 2 -22.07 -32.36 -50.72
N ARG A 3 -22.90 -33.16 -50.03
CA ARG A 3 -23.14 -33.00 -48.57
C ARG A 3 -21.94 -33.40 -47.69
N ASN A 4 -21.06 -34.28 -48.16
CA ASN A 4 -19.90 -34.74 -47.38
C ASN A 4 -18.75 -33.71 -47.30
N LEU A 5 -18.58 -32.85 -48.31
CA LEU A 5 -17.52 -31.83 -48.32
C LEU A 5 -17.85 -30.65 -47.38
N GLN A 6 -19.12 -30.25 -47.30
CA GLN A 6 -19.58 -29.21 -46.36
C GLN A 6 -19.48 -29.64 -44.90
N GLN A 7 -19.71 -30.92 -44.60
CA GLN A 7 -19.66 -31.45 -43.24
C GLN A 7 -18.23 -31.50 -42.69
N HIS A 8 -17.26 -31.95 -43.49
CA HIS A 8 -15.84 -32.00 -43.11
C HIS A 8 -15.23 -30.60 -42.91
N SER A 9 -15.61 -29.62 -43.74
CA SER A 9 -15.19 -28.22 -43.59
C SER A 9 -15.72 -27.59 -42.29
N SER A 10 -16.98 -27.86 -41.95
CA SER A 10 -17.62 -27.34 -40.74
C SER A 10 -16.99 -27.90 -39.45
N HIS A 11 -16.65 -29.19 -39.41
CA HIS A 11 -15.98 -29.81 -38.25
C HIS A 11 -14.59 -29.21 -37.98
N ASN A 12 -13.83 -28.89 -39.02
CA ASN A 12 -12.52 -28.27 -38.88
C ASN A 12 -12.63 -26.83 -38.36
N ILE A 13 -13.61 -26.06 -38.85
CA ILE A 13 -13.86 -24.69 -38.37
C ILE A 13 -14.30 -24.70 -36.89
N ILE A 14 -15.18 -25.62 -36.50
CA ILE A 14 -15.64 -25.78 -35.11
C ILE A 14 -14.46 -26.15 -34.20
N SER A 15 -13.59 -27.09 -34.63
CA SER A 15 -12.40 -27.48 -33.87
C SER A 15 -11.42 -26.33 -33.67
N ILE A 16 -11.18 -25.53 -34.72
CA ILE A 16 -10.32 -24.35 -34.66
C ILE A 16 -10.91 -23.29 -33.72
N ALA A 17 -12.22 -23.00 -33.82
CA ALA A 17 -12.89 -22.05 -32.95
C ALA A 17 -12.82 -22.46 -31.47
N LEU A 18 -12.96 -23.75 -31.17
CA LEU A 18 -12.85 -24.28 -29.80
C LEU A 18 -11.43 -24.12 -29.24
N LYS A 19 -10.41 -24.37 -30.07
CA LYS A 19 -8.99 -24.16 -29.69
C LYS A 19 -8.66 -22.69 -29.46
N ILE A 20 -9.16 -21.79 -30.30
CA ILE A 20 -8.97 -20.35 -30.13
C ILE A 20 -9.68 -19.87 -28.86
N SER A 21 -10.91 -20.31 -28.61
CA SER A 21 -11.65 -20.00 -27.38
C SER A 21 -10.90 -20.47 -26.13
N SER A 22 -10.36 -21.69 -26.14
CA SER A 22 -9.55 -22.22 -25.05
C SER A 22 -8.24 -21.44 -24.85
N LEU A 23 -7.56 -21.06 -25.93
CA LEU A 23 -6.34 -20.25 -25.87
C LEU A 23 -6.63 -18.84 -25.31
N LEU A 24 -7.72 -18.21 -25.76
CA LEU A 24 -8.14 -16.90 -25.25
C LEU A 24 -8.50 -16.97 -23.77
N PHE A 25 -9.20 -18.02 -23.33
CA PHE A 25 -9.51 -18.23 -21.92
C PHE A 25 -8.25 -18.43 -21.06
N PHE A 26 -7.27 -19.19 -21.57
CA PHE A 26 -5.98 -19.38 -20.91
C PHE A 26 -5.17 -18.08 -20.81
N LEU A 27 -5.16 -17.28 -21.88
CA LEU A 27 -4.52 -15.96 -21.89
C LEU A 27 -5.20 -14.99 -20.91
N LEU A 28 -6.54 -14.91 -20.91
CA LEU A 28 -7.29 -14.07 -19.96
C LEU A 28 -7.03 -14.49 -18.50
N SER A 29 -6.96 -15.80 -18.23
CA SER A 29 -6.65 -16.32 -16.89
C SER A 29 -5.21 -15.99 -16.47
N SER A 30 -4.27 -15.94 -17.41
CA SER A 30 -2.89 -15.55 -17.14
C SER A 30 -2.75 -14.05 -16.82
N LEU A 31 -3.59 -13.20 -17.44
CA LEU A 31 -3.61 -11.76 -17.16
C LEU A 31 -4.15 -11.45 -15.75
N THR A 32 -5.12 -12.23 -15.25
CA THR A 32 -5.64 -12.08 -13.88
C THR A 32 -4.72 -12.69 -12.82
N SER A 33 -3.78 -13.54 -13.22
CA SER A 33 -2.79 -14.20 -12.35
C SER A 33 -1.53 -13.35 -12.10
N GLN A 34 -1.53 -12.06 -12.45
CA GLN A 34 -0.56 -11.15 -11.89
C GLN A 34 -0.82 -11.03 -10.40
N ASP A 35 -0.13 -11.86 -9.63
CA ASP A 35 0.27 -11.57 -8.26
C ASP A 35 0.80 -10.13 -8.30
N ARG A 36 -0.05 -9.18 -7.92
CA ARG A 36 0.37 -7.82 -7.69
C ARG A 36 1.36 -7.93 -6.55
N ARG A 37 2.64 -8.03 -6.88
CA ARG A 37 3.74 -7.89 -5.93
C ARG A 37 3.72 -6.44 -5.48
N PHE A 38 2.74 -6.10 -4.65
CA PHE A 38 2.82 -4.94 -3.81
C PHE A 38 4.09 -5.16 -3.00
N VAL A 39 5.09 -4.29 -3.17
CA VAL A 39 6.11 -4.13 -2.14
C VAL A 39 5.32 -4.01 -0.84
N LYS A 40 5.61 -4.89 0.13
CA LYS A 40 5.00 -4.82 1.45
C LYS A 40 5.61 -3.60 2.15
N ALA A 41 5.21 -2.41 1.72
CA ALA A 41 5.73 -1.12 2.19
C ALA A 41 5.51 -0.94 3.71
N HIS A 42 4.65 -1.77 4.30
CA HIS A 42 4.31 -1.78 5.73
C HIS A 42 4.92 -2.97 6.48
N SER A 43 6.02 -3.56 6.01
CA SER A 43 6.77 -4.53 6.83
C SER A 43 7.64 -3.79 7.85
N PHE A 44 7.48 -4.13 9.14
CA PHE A 44 8.36 -3.65 10.20
C PHE A 44 9.82 -4.05 9.92
N ILE A 45 10.74 -3.09 9.98
CA ILE A 45 12.17 -3.32 9.79
C ILE A 45 12.88 -3.29 11.14
N TYR A 46 12.79 -2.17 11.86
CA TYR A 46 13.32 -1.99 13.22
C TYR A 46 12.63 -0.81 13.92
N GLY A 47 12.82 -0.71 15.23
CA GLY A 47 12.37 0.41 16.06
C GLY A 47 13.25 0.53 17.30
N GLY A 48 13.40 1.75 17.83
CA GLY A 48 14.19 2.03 19.02
C GLY A 48 13.44 2.99 19.93
N CYS A 49 13.65 2.83 21.25
CA CYS A 49 13.05 3.67 22.28
C CYS A 49 14.16 4.25 23.16
N SER A 50 13.96 5.46 23.68
CA SER A 50 14.83 6.01 24.71
C SER A 50 14.76 5.16 25.99
N PRO A 51 15.87 5.03 26.75
CA PRO A 51 15.83 4.47 28.10
C PRO A 51 14.97 5.30 29.05
N ASP A 52 15.01 6.63 28.87
CA ASP A 52 14.22 7.58 29.63
C ASP A 52 12.75 7.51 29.21
N LYS A 53 11.86 7.55 30.21
CA LYS A 53 10.41 7.48 30.04
C LYS A 53 9.77 8.75 30.58
N TYR A 54 8.80 9.27 29.84
CA TYR A 54 7.95 10.34 30.33
C TYR A 54 6.94 9.82 31.36
N GLN A 55 6.49 10.70 32.25
CA GLN A 55 5.40 10.40 33.18
C GLN A 55 4.05 10.40 32.44
N PRO A 56 3.15 9.44 32.73
CA PRO A 56 1.79 9.49 32.21
C PRO A 56 1.10 10.81 32.56
N THR A 57 0.22 11.29 31.69
CA THR A 57 -0.50 12.57 31.80
C THR A 57 0.39 13.82 31.85
N SER A 58 1.65 13.70 31.44
CA SER A 58 2.57 14.84 31.35
C SER A 58 2.25 15.75 30.15
N THR A 59 2.75 16.99 30.21
CA THR A 59 2.70 17.91 29.06
C THR A 59 3.45 17.33 27.84
N PHE A 60 4.54 16.59 28.08
CA PHE A 60 5.25 15.87 27.02
C PHE A 60 4.31 14.87 26.31
N GLU A 61 3.54 14.06 27.04
CA GLU A 61 2.59 13.12 26.42
C GLU A 61 1.55 13.83 25.55
N ALA A 62 0.98 14.94 26.03
CA ALA A 62 0.00 15.73 25.26
C ALA A 62 0.61 16.32 23.97
N ASN A 63 1.84 16.82 24.06
CA ASN A 63 2.58 17.34 22.91
C ASN A 63 2.96 16.22 21.91
N LEU A 64 3.27 15.01 22.41
CA LEU A 64 3.63 13.86 21.60
C LEU A 64 2.44 13.40 20.77
N ASN A 65 1.27 13.29 21.41
CA ASN A 65 0.02 12.93 20.73
C ASN A 65 -0.38 13.97 19.68
N SER A 66 -0.14 15.25 19.96
CA SER A 66 -0.36 16.33 18.99
C SER A 66 0.58 16.20 17.78
N LEU A 67 1.87 15.93 18.02
CA LEU A 67 2.87 15.72 16.96
C LEU A 67 2.52 14.50 16.08
N LEU A 68 2.15 13.37 16.68
CA LEU A 68 1.74 12.16 15.94
C LEU A 68 0.51 12.44 15.05
N SER A 69 -0.44 13.24 15.55
CA SER A 69 -1.62 13.66 14.78
C SER A 69 -1.24 14.57 13.61
N SER A 70 -0.31 15.53 13.82
CA SER A 70 0.20 16.40 12.75
C SER A 70 0.95 15.62 11.66
N ILE A 71 1.74 14.61 12.03
CA ILE A 71 2.40 13.71 11.08
C ILE A 71 1.38 13.01 10.20
N ALA A 72 0.35 12.40 10.80
CA ALA A 72 -0.70 11.70 10.05
C ALA A 72 -1.45 12.62 9.08
N ASN A 73 -1.73 13.87 9.51
CA ASN A 73 -2.41 14.85 8.66
C ASN A 73 -1.53 15.31 7.48
N SER A 74 -0.24 15.53 7.72
CA SER A 74 0.72 16.00 6.71
C SER A 74 1.07 14.93 5.68
N ALA A 75 1.02 13.65 6.04
CA ALA A 75 1.42 12.54 5.16
C ALA A 75 0.63 12.46 3.85
N SER A 76 -0.56 13.07 3.79
CA SER A 76 -1.36 13.18 2.57
C SER A 76 -0.88 14.25 1.59
N GLN A 77 -0.05 15.19 2.04
CA GLN A 77 0.36 16.39 1.29
C GLN A 77 1.86 16.43 1.01
N SER A 78 2.68 15.78 1.84
CA SER A 78 4.13 15.76 1.68
C SER A 78 4.72 14.39 2.03
N GLU A 79 5.74 13.99 1.29
CA GLU A 79 6.55 12.79 1.54
C GLU A 79 7.57 12.98 2.67
N TYR A 80 7.86 14.23 3.04
CA TYR A 80 8.73 14.60 4.16
C TYR A 80 8.22 15.85 4.86
N ASN A 81 8.22 15.88 6.19
CA ASN A 81 7.96 17.11 6.94
C ASN A 81 8.57 17.08 8.35
N SER A 82 8.78 18.27 8.95
CA SER A 82 9.33 18.44 10.29
C SER A 82 8.39 19.22 11.19
N PHE A 83 8.29 18.82 12.46
CA PHE A 83 7.38 19.38 13.44
C PHE A 83 8.10 19.76 14.72
N VAL A 84 7.63 20.83 15.33
CA VAL A 84 8.02 21.25 16.67
C VAL A 84 6.76 21.60 17.45
N THR A 85 6.57 20.95 18.59
CA THR A 85 5.45 21.19 19.50
C THR A 85 5.99 21.56 20.87
N GLY A 86 5.39 22.57 21.53
CA GLY A 86 5.82 22.97 22.87
C GLY A 86 7.16 23.71 22.91
N ASN A 87 7.54 24.42 21.84
CA ASN A 87 8.71 25.31 21.78
C ASN A 87 8.27 26.78 21.95
N GLY A 88 7.67 27.09 23.09
CA GLY A 88 7.35 28.46 23.51
C GLY A 88 8.31 28.96 24.58
N SER A 89 8.43 30.27 24.76
CA SER A 89 9.27 30.83 25.85
C SER A 89 8.77 30.50 27.26
N THR A 90 7.55 29.97 27.38
CA THR A 90 6.89 29.64 28.65
C THR A 90 6.73 28.14 28.87
N THR A 91 7.13 27.29 27.91
CA THR A 91 7.04 25.84 28.05
C THR A 91 8.28 25.32 28.77
N PRO A 92 8.11 24.44 29.77
CA PRO A 92 9.23 23.73 30.38
C PRO A 92 10.13 23.05 29.35
N ASP A 93 11.44 23.03 29.57
CA ASP A 93 12.42 22.45 28.63
C ASP A 93 12.16 20.97 28.33
N ASP A 94 11.49 20.26 29.24
CA ASP A 94 11.10 18.85 29.12
C ASP A 94 9.77 18.63 28.38
N ALA A 95 9.11 19.70 27.93
CA ALA A 95 7.83 19.62 27.21
C ALA A 95 7.98 19.76 25.68
N ALA A 96 9.12 20.26 25.19
CA ALA A 96 9.36 20.46 23.77
C ALA A 96 9.58 19.12 23.05
N ILE A 97 8.91 18.94 21.90
CA ILE A 97 9.02 17.72 21.09
C ILE A 97 9.32 18.10 19.66
N TYR A 98 10.29 17.38 19.11
CA TYR A 98 10.78 17.51 17.75
C TYR A 98 10.56 16.18 17.04
N GLY A 99 10.08 16.22 15.81
CA GLY A 99 9.83 15.01 15.04
C GLY A 99 9.78 15.27 13.55
N LEU A 100 10.02 14.23 12.77
CA LEU A 100 9.95 14.23 11.33
C LEU A 100 9.43 12.88 10.83
N TYR A 101 8.91 12.87 9.61
CA TYR A 101 8.62 11.66 8.85
C TYR A 101 9.11 11.84 7.41
#